data_AF-A0A9D5BWK3-F1
#
_entry.id   AF-A0A9D5BWK3-F1
#
_cell.length_a   1.000
_cell.length_b   1.000
_cell.length_c   1.000
_cell.angle_alpha   90.00
_cell.angle_beta   90.00
_cell.angle_gamma   90.00
#
_symmetry.space_group_name_H-M   'P 1'
#
loop_
_entity.id
_entity.type
_entity.pdbx_description
1 polymer ?
#
loop_
_entity_poly.entity_id
_entity_poly.type
_entity_poly.pdbx_seq_one_letter_code
_entity_poly.pdbx_strand_id
1 'polypeptide(L)'
;MRNHILEIGSSHDVVEVIAGFMHRRGIGICVLAGSGVVSNVALHQSMKTLATAVELRGQLEILSISGAMRPPSMTALQSVVSVSLAGHRGSVLPLTIGSINAGKISIYWGQNGNEGTLASTCATGNYAFVNLAFLCSFGNGQTPQLNLAGRCDPYSHGCTNLTRDIKSCQAAGVKVLLSIGRGANAYSLVSTADARQLSDYIWDNFLGGNSPTRPLGDAVLDGVDLDIEGGGPDHYDDLARFLSDYGTRGDKRVLLTAAPQCPYPDQWVGKALGTGLFDYVWVQFYNNPPCQYESGDTANLDNAWKQWTSGIKANNFFLGLPAAPDAAGSGFIPTGDLTSQVLPLLKGLTSMEE
;
A
#
# COMPACT_ATOMS: atom_id res chain seq x y z
N MET A 1 14.81 29.67 4.28
CA MET A 1 15.37 28.70 3.31
C MET A 1 16.89 28.71 3.46
N ARG A 2 17.51 27.54 3.66
CA ARG A 2 18.98 27.40 3.59
C ARG A 2 19.31 26.87 2.21
N ASN A 3 20.20 27.56 1.50
CA ASN A 3 20.65 27.12 0.19
C ASN A 3 21.67 25.99 0.38
N HIS A 4 21.53 24.92 -0.39
CA HIS A 4 22.45 23.80 -0.41
C HIS A 4 23.07 23.71 -1.81
N ILE A 5 24.39 23.56 -1.86
CA ILE A 5 25.13 23.26 -3.08
C ILE A 5 25.47 21.77 -3.03
N LEU A 6 25.04 21.02 -4.03
CA LEU A 6 25.30 19.59 -4.16
C LEU A 6 26.17 19.39 -5.41
N GLU A 7 27.41 18.98 -5.19
CA GLU A 7 28.32 18.59 -6.26
C GLU A 7 28.15 17.09 -6.52
N ILE A 8 27.86 16.73 -7.77
CA ILE A 8 27.66 15.34 -8.19
C ILE A 8 28.85 14.97 -9.04
N GLY A 9 29.66 14.03 -8.56
CA GLY A 9 30.85 13.57 -9.27
C GLY A 9 30.50 12.85 -10.56
N SER A 10 31.49 12.75 -11.46
CA SER A 10 31.38 11.93 -12.67
C SER A 10 30.91 10.51 -12.34
N SER A 11 30.18 9.87 -13.26
CA SER A 11 29.64 8.51 -13.16
C SER A 11 28.64 8.23 -12.02
N HIS A 12 28.00 9.26 -11.45
CA HIS A 12 26.93 9.10 -10.46
C HIS A 12 25.56 9.47 -11.06
N ASP A 13 24.52 8.73 -10.67
CA ASP A 13 23.14 9.04 -11.05
C ASP A 13 22.65 10.28 -10.29
N VAL A 14 22.22 11.30 -11.04
CA VAL A 14 21.78 12.59 -10.48
C VAL A 14 20.56 12.43 -9.58
N VAL A 15 19.61 11.57 -9.96
CA VAL A 15 18.38 11.32 -9.20
C VAL A 15 18.70 10.56 -7.92
N GLU A 16 19.56 9.54 -7.98
CA GLU A 16 19.96 8.76 -6.82
C GLU A 16 20.71 9.62 -5.78
N VAL A 17 21.63 10.47 -6.22
CA VAL A 17 22.39 11.35 -5.32
C VAL A 17 21.48 12.39 -4.65
N ILE A 18 20.53 12.95 -5.41
CA ILE A 18 19.53 13.87 -4.85
C ILE A 18 18.58 13.14 -3.89
N ALA A 19 18.04 11.98 -4.27
CA ALA A 19 17.15 11.18 -3.44
C ALA A 19 17.85 10.76 -2.13
N GLY A 20 19.11 10.33 -2.20
CA GLY A 20 19.91 9.99 -1.02
C GLY A 20 20.14 11.19 -0.11
N PHE A 21 20.37 12.39 -0.66
CA PHE A 21 20.46 13.61 0.13
C PHE A 21 19.12 13.96 0.81
N MET A 22 18.01 13.88 0.08
CA MET A 22 16.66 14.10 0.62
C MET A 22 16.36 13.16 1.78
N HIS A 23 16.67 11.87 1.60
CA HIS A 23 16.41 10.84 2.61
C HIS A 23 17.26 11.06 3.87
N ARG A 24 18.57 11.29 3.75
CA ARG A 24 19.46 11.54 4.89
C ARG A 24 19.09 12.78 5.70
N ARG A 25 18.44 13.76 5.08
CA ARG A 25 18.12 15.07 5.71
C ARG A 25 16.64 15.23 6.05
N GLY A 26 15.76 14.35 5.55
CA GLY A 26 14.30 14.47 5.74
C GLY A 26 13.69 15.72 5.11
N ILE A 27 14.28 16.25 4.02
CA ILE A 27 13.84 17.50 3.39
C ILE A 27 13.43 17.30 1.93
N GLY A 28 12.46 18.11 1.48
CA GLY A 28 12.19 18.30 0.06
C GLY A 28 13.23 19.20 -0.59
N ILE A 29 13.54 18.95 -1.86
CA ILE A 29 14.45 19.80 -2.63
C ILE A 29 13.66 20.51 -3.73
N CYS A 30 13.86 21.82 -3.82
CA CYS A 30 13.52 22.61 -4.99
C CYS A 30 14.82 22.92 -5.75
N VAL A 31 14.96 22.34 -6.93
CA VAL A 31 16.03 22.64 -7.87
C VAL A 31 15.61 23.88 -8.65
N LEU A 32 16.27 25.01 -8.37
CA LEU A 32 15.99 26.29 -9.04
C LEU A 32 16.66 26.36 -10.41
N ALA A 33 17.88 25.83 -10.50
CA ALA A 33 18.67 25.73 -11.72
C ALA A 33 19.78 24.69 -11.52
N GLY A 34 20.26 24.13 -12.63
CA GLY A 34 21.47 23.32 -12.69
C GLY A 34 21.94 23.21 -14.15
N SER A 35 23.25 23.08 -14.33
CA SER A 35 23.91 23.00 -15.64
C SER A 35 25.14 22.12 -15.52
N GLY A 36 25.54 21.45 -16.60
CA GLY A 36 26.74 20.59 -16.59
C GLY A 36 26.72 19.55 -17.70
N VAL A 37 27.85 18.85 -17.86
CA VAL A 37 28.00 17.81 -18.88
C VAL A 37 27.62 16.45 -18.29
N VAL A 38 26.76 15.73 -19.00
CA VAL A 38 26.35 14.36 -18.67
C VAL A 38 26.61 13.44 -19.86
N SER A 39 26.68 12.13 -19.64
CA SER A 39 26.91 11.15 -20.69
C SER A 39 26.00 9.94 -20.52
N ASN A 40 25.50 9.38 -21.62
CA ASN A 40 24.65 8.18 -21.63
C ASN A 40 23.43 8.31 -20.72
N VAL A 41 22.60 9.30 -21.00
CA VAL A 41 21.46 9.66 -20.15
C VAL A 41 20.31 8.68 -20.42
N ALA A 42 19.87 7.96 -19.39
CA ALA A 42 18.62 7.21 -19.39
C ALA A 42 17.51 8.05 -18.75
N LEU A 43 16.47 8.37 -19.52
CA LEU A 43 15.33 9.15 -19.04
C LEU A 43 14.11 8.25 -18.93
N HIS A 44 13.63 8.03 -17.70
CA HIS A 44 12.41 7.25 -17.46
C HIS A 44 11.18 8.18 -17.50
N GLN A 45 10.37 8.10 -18.56
CA GLN A 45 9.08 8.79 -18.60
C GLN A 45 8.01 7.96 -17.88
N SER A 46 7.45 8.51 -16.81
CA SER A 46 6.25 7.96 -16.16
C SER A 46 5.01 8.62 -16.75
N MET A 47 4.63 8.21 -17.96
CA MET A 47 3.30 8.47 -18.52
C MET A 47 2.59 7.12 -18.65
N LYS A 48 1.27 7.14 -18.39
CA LYS A 48 0.38 5.98 -18.22
C LYS A 48 0.74 4.79 -19.14
N THR A 49 0.92 3.64 -18.48
CA THR A 49 0.89 2.27 -19.03
C THR A 49 2.09 1.70 -19.79
N LEU A 50 3.20 2.43 -20.01
CA LEU A 50 4.49 1.82 -20.39
C LEU A 50 5.65 2.73 -19.93
N ALA A 51 6.50 2.23 -19.04
CA ALA A 51 7.74 2.92 -18.67
C ALA A 51 8.75 2.79 -19.83
N THR A 52 8.70 3.69 -20.80
CA THR A 52 9.70 3.75 -21.86
C THR A 52 10.89 4.58 -21.36
N ALA A 53 12.03 3.92 -21.15
CA ALA A 53 13.29 4.59 -20.94
C ALA A 53 13.81 5.12 -22.28
N VAL A 54 13.99 6.43 -22.41
CA VAL A 54 14.66 7.01 -23.57
C VAL A 54 16.16 7.05 -23.27
N GLU A 55 16.94 6.20 -23.94
CA GLU A 55 18.39 6.23 -23.89
C GLU A 55 18.94 7.27 -24.86
N LEU A 56 19.55 8.33 -24.34
CA LEU A 56 20.33 9.29 -25.11
C LEU A 56 21.83 8.99 -24.94
N ARG A 57 22.42 8.35 -25.95
CA ARG A 57 23.84 7.96 -25.93
C ARG A 57 24.75 9.13 -26.33
N GLY A 58 25.93 9.19 -25.71
CA GLY A 58 26.94 10.23 -25.94
C GLY A 58 26.94 11.33 -24.89
N GLN A 59 27.81 12.32 -25.06
CA GLN A 59 27.89 13.50 -24.19
C GLN A 59 26.78 14.50 -24.54
N LEU A 60 26.10 14.99 -23.51
CA LEU A 60 25.03 15.98 -23.57
C LEU A 60 25.31 17.08 -22.53
N GLU A 61 24.88 18.29 -22.84
CA GLU A 61 24.95 19.42 -21.92
C GLU A 61 23.57 19.69 -21.32
N ILE A 62 23.48 19.72 -20.00
CA ILE A 62 22.29 20.21 -19.28
C ILE A 62 22.28 21.73 -19.40
N LEU A 63 21.32 22.25 -20.17
CA LEU A 63 21.09 23.68 -20.31
C LEU A 63 20.26 24.22 -19.13
N SER A 64 19.30 23.43 -18.68
CA SER A 64 18.52 23.72 -17.48
C SER A 64 17.98 22.45 -16.84
N ILE A 65 18.02 22.40 -15.51
CA ILE A 65 17.22 21.50 -14.71
C ILE A 65 16.52 22.31 -13.63
N SER A 66 15.21 22.13 -13.53
CA SER A 66 14.39 22.78 -12.52
C SER A 66 13.27 21.86 -12.09
N GLY A 67 12.96 21.80 -10.80
CA GLY A 67 11.90 20.92 -10.33
C GLY A 67 11.79 20.88 -8.83
N ALA A 68 10.67 20.33 -8.36
CA ALA A 68 10.44 20.09 -6.95
C ALA A 68 10.35 18.58 -6.70
N MET A 69 11.20 18.09 -5.81
CA MET A 69 11.16 16.73 -5.30
C MET A 69 10.77 16.78 -3.83
N ARG A 70 9.70 16.07 -3.48
CA ARG A 70 9.16 16.06 -2.12
C ARG A 70 9.78 14.96 -1.27
N PRO A 71 9.90 15.17 0.05
CA PRO A 71 10.38 14.11 0.92
C PRO A 71 9.39 12.93 0.86
N PRO A 72 9.86 11.69 1.11
CA PRO A 72 9.02 10.49 1.05
C PRO A 72 7.75 10.57 1.93
N SER A 73 7.74 11.42 2.95
CA SER A 73 6.63 11.65 3.88
C SER A 73 5.52 12.58 3.37
N MET A 74 5.63 13.16 2.16
CA MET A 74 4.60 14.07 1.62
C MET A 74 4.03 13.57 0.30
N THR A 75 2.96 12.78 0.37
CA THR A 75 2.28 12.13 -0.77
C THR A 75 1.29 13.02 -1.55
N ALA A 76 1.05 14.26 -1.11
CA ALA A 76 -0.07 15.09 -1.63
C ALA A 76 0.19 15.93 -2.90
N LEU A 77 1.44 16.08 -3.39
CA LEU A 77 1.69 16.62 -4.74
C LEU A 77 2.80 15.84 -5.46
N GLN A 78 2.64 15.70 -6.77
CA GLN A 78 3.58 15.04 -7.66
C GLN A 78 4.95 15.74 -7.65
N SER A 79 6.03 14.97 -7.52
CA SER A 79 7.38 15.44 -7.83
C SER A 79 7.49 15.64 -9.33
N VAL A 80 7.89 16.83 -9.78
CA VAL A 80 8.02 17.18 -11.20
C VAL A 80 9.39 17.79 -11.41
N VAL A 81 10.14 17.24 -12.38
CA VAL A 81 11.45 17.75 -12.77
C VAL A 81 11.45 17.99 -14.28
N SER A 82 11.76 19.21 -14.69
CA SER A 82 11.98 19.58 -16.09
C SER A 82 13.48 19.62 -16.36
N VAL A 83 13.90 19.04 -17.48
CA VAL A 83 15.30 19.01 -17.93
C VAL A 83 15.36 19.40 -19.40
N SER A 84 16.28 20.30 -19.77
CA SER A 84 16.61 20.62 -21.16
C SER A 84 18.04 20.17 -21.46
N LEU A 85 18.20 19.31 -22.47
CA LEU A 85 19.50 18.77 -22.89
C LEU A 85 19.88 19.28 -24.29
N ALA A 86 21.16 19.58 -24.49
CA ALA A 86 21.73 19.89 -25.81
C ALA A 86 22.71 18.81 -26.25
N GLY A 87 22.55 18.33 -27.49
CA GLY A 87 23.50 17.41 -28.13
C GLY A 87 24.52 18.14 -29.00
N HIS A 88 25.59 17.44 -29.40
CA HIS A 88 26.72 17.96 -30.21
C HIS A 88 26.36 18.62 -31.56
N ARG A 89 25.10 18.52 -32.01
CA ARG A 89 24.59 19.11 -33.26
C ARG A 89 23.69 20.34 -33.05
N GLY A 90 23.64 20.89 -31.83
CA GLY A 90 22.80 22.05 -31.50
C GLY A 90 21.31 21.75 -31.35
N SER A 91 20.92 20.47 -31.31
CA SER A 91 19.54 20.05 -31.03
C SER A 91 19.26 20.17 -29.53
N VAL A 92 18.26 20.96 -29.16
CA VAL A 92 17.75 21.07 -27.78
C VAL A 92 16.53 20.16 -27.61
N LEU A 93 16.59 19.28 -26.60
CA LEU A 93 15.52 18.37 -26.22
C LEU A 93 14.92 18.82 -24.88
N PRO A 94 13.80 19.55 -24.87
CA PRO A 94 13.06 19.82 -23.65
C PRO A 94 12.28 18.58 -23.23
N LEU A 95 12.53 18.08 -22.01
CA LEU A 95 11.80 16.97 -21.42
C LEU A 95 11.24 17.36 -20.05
N THR A 96 9.98 16.98 -19.83
CA THR A 96 9.34 17.06 -18.51
C THR A 96 9.24 15.65 -17.97
N ILE A 97 9.97 15.34 -16.90
CA ILE A 97 9.93 14.04 -16.23
C ILE A 97 8.90 14.17 -15.11
N GLY A 98 7.76 13.51 -15.30
CA GLY A 98 6.71 13.40 -14.29
C GLY A 98 6.98 12.25 -13.33
N SER A 99 6.81 12.52 -12.02
CA SER A 99 6.59 11.61 -10.89
C SER A 99 7.51 10.39 -10.75
N ILE A 100 8.43 10.45 -9.78
CA ILE A 100 8.97 9.27 -9.11
C ILE A 100 7.82 8.66 -8.28
N ASN A 101 7.20 7.60 -8.78
CA ASN A 101 6.16 6.89 -8.04
C ASN A 101 6.84 6.02 -6.96
N ALA A 102 7.06 6.58 -5.79
CA ALA A 102 7.37 5.77 -4.62
C ALA A 102 6.16 4.85 -4.37
N GLY A 103 6.39 3.55 -4.23
CA GLY A 103 5.32 2.58 -3.97
C GLY A 103 4.45 3.01 -2.77
N LYS A 104 3.23 2.48 -2.70
CA LYS A 104 2.31 2.77 -1.60
C LYS A 104 2.60 1.86 -0.41
N ILE A 105 2.35 2.34 0.81
CA ILE A 105 2.43 1.54 2.04
C ILE A 105 1.02 1.42 2.64
N SER A 106 0.67 0.20 3.08
CA SER A 106 -0.51 -0.09 3.88
C SER A 106 -0.09 -0.45 5.31
N ILE A 107 -0.88 -0.11 6.32
CA ILE A 107 -0.59 -0.41 7.72
C ILE A 107 -1.84 -0.86 8.46
N TYR A 108 -1.69 -1.83 9.36
CA TYR A 108 -2.72 -2.21 10.33
C TYR A 108 -2.65 -1.31 11.56
N TRP A 109 -3.81 -0.88 12.05
CA TRP A 109 -3.93 -0.01 13.22
C TRP A 109 -5.08 -0.49 14.11
N GLY A 110 -4.89 -0.42 15.43
CA GLY A 110 -5.96 -0.59 16.42
C GLY A 110 -5.71 -1.70 17.43
N GLN A 111 -4.61 -2.44 17.33
CA GLN A 111 -4.35 -3.60 18.20
C GLN A 111 -3.38 -3.29 19.36
N ASN A 112 -2.87 -2.06 19.47
CA ASN A 112 -2.03 -1.68 20.59
C ASN A 112 -2.31 -0.25 21.04
N GLY A 113 -2.72 -0.06 22.30
CA GLY A 113 -3.05 1.26 22.88
C GLY A 113 -1.91 2.31 22.82
N ASN A 114 -0.67 1.89 22.56
CA ASN A 114 0.50 2.75 22.50
C ASN A 114 0.97 3.11 21.07
N GLU A 115 0.27 2.66 20.02
CA GLU A 115 0.63 2.88 18.60
C GLU A 115 0.26 4.29 18.05
N GLY A 116 -0.10 5.25 18.93
CA GLY A 116 -0.58 6.59 18.55
C GLY A 116 -2.03 6.63 18.04
N THR A 117 -2.60 7.83 17.85
CA THR A 117 -3.98 7.95 17.34
C THR A 117 -4.05 7.65 15.84
N LEU A 118 -5.25 7.36 15.35
CA LEU A 118 -5.47 7.15 13.91
C LEU A 118 -5.14 8.43 13.13
N ALA A 119 -5.54 9.61 13.64
CA ALA A 119 -5.16 10.89 13.03
C ALA A 119 -3.64 11.09 12.97
N SER A 120 -2.90 10.80 14.05
CA SER A 120 -1.43 10.94 14.03
C SER A 120 -0.77 9.95 13.07
N THR A 121 -1.32 8.74 12.95
CA THR A 121 -0.85 7.72 12.00
C THR A 121 -0.95 8.22 10.57
N CYS A 122 -2.11 8.75 10.18
CA CYS A 122 -2.32 9.31 8.85
C CYS A 122 -1.51 10.60 8.60
N ALA A 123 -1.33 11.44 9.63
CA ALA A 123 -0.56 12.68 9.53
C ALA A 123 0.95 12.46 9.30
N THR A 124 1.47 11.23 9.48
CA THR A 124 2.85 10.90 9.10
C THR A 124 3.11 11.07 7.60
N GLY A 125 2.07 10.94 6.78
CA GLY A 125 2.15 10.95 5.32
C GLY A 125 2.84 9.73 4.71
N ASN A 126 3.14 8.70 5.51
CA ASN A 126 3.80 7.48 5.07
C ASN A 126 2.84 6.45 4.44
N TYR A 127 1.56 6.51 4.78
CA TYR A 127 0.60 5.45 4.47
C TYR A 127 -0.44 5.91 3.44
N ALA A 128 -0.70 5.06 2.44
CA ALA A 128 -1.80 5.25 1.50
C ALA A 128 -3.09 4.54 1.98
N PHE A 129 -2.93 3.51 2.82
CA PHE A 129 -4.01 2.70 3.36
C PHE A 129 -3.80 2.48 4.86
N VAL A 130 -4.88 2.50 5.63
CA VAL A 130 -4.92 2.09 7.04
C VAL A 130 -6.05 1.07 7.21
N ASN A 131 -5.70 -0.11 7.73
CA ASN A 131 -6.62 -1.21 8.02
C ASN A 131 -6.98 -1.18 9.50
N LEU A 132 -8.25 -0.88 9.81
CA LEU A 132 -8.77 -0.88 11.18
C LEU A 132 -8.97 -2.32 11.64
N ALA A 133 -8.09 -2.76 12.53
CA ALA A 133 -7.99 -4.13 13.01
C ALA A 133 -8.60 -4.24 14.42
N PHE A 134 -9.61 -5.08 14.68
CA PHE A 134 -10.31 -6.00 13.77
C PHE A 134 -11.80 -6.15 14.10
N LEU A 135 -12.64 -6.42 13.09
CA LEU A 135 -13.92 -7.09 13.29
C LEU A 135 -13.64 -8.59 13.49
N CYS A 136 -13.58 -9.00 14.75
CA CYS A 136 -12.87 -10.20 15.17
C CYS A 136 -13.80 -11.37 15.58
N SER A 137 -15.11 -11.15 15.56
CA SER A 137 -16.13 -12.20 15.66
C SER A 137 -17.27 -11.84 14.71
N PHE A 138 -17.77 -12.83 13.97
CA PHE A 138 -18.88 -12.71 13.03
C PHE A 138 -19.30 -14.10 12.53
N GLY A 139 -20.45 -14.16 11.86
CA GLY A 139 -20.97 -15.36 11.23
C GLY A 139 -21.49 -16.39 12.22
N ASN A 140 -22.13 -17.44 11.70
CA ASN A 140 -22.79 -18.49 12.46
C ASN A 140 -23.78 -17.96 13.53
N GLY A 141 -24.54 -16.91 13.18
CA GLY A 141 -25.52 -16.28 14.06
C GLY A 141 -24.95 -15.41 15.20
N GLN A 142 -23.63 -15.20 15.24
CA GLN A 142 -22.99 -14.31 16.21
C GLN A 142 -23.28 -12.85 15.89
N THR A 143 -23.44 -12.02 16.92
CA THR A 143 -23.41 -10.56 16.75
C THR A 143 -21.98 -10.15 16.43
N PRO A 144 -21.71 -9.46 15.31
CA PRO A 144 -20.33 -9.12 14.98
C PRO A 144 -19.70 -8.18 16.01
N GLN A 145 -18.42 -8.42 16.31
CA GLN A 145 -17.70 -7.71 17.36
C GLN A 145 -16.44 -7.04 16.82
N LEU A 146 -16.37 -5.71 16.98
CA LEU A 146 -15.17 -4.93 16.74
C LEU A 146 -14.30 -4.96 18.00
N ASN A 147 -12.99 -5.14 17.82
CA ASN A 147 -11.99 -5.04 18.87
C ASN A 147 -10.88 -4.09 18.41
N LEU A 148 -10.72 -2.97 19.13
CA LEU A 148 -9.61 -2.02 18.93
C LEU A 148 -8.71 -1.98 20.18
N ALA A 149 -8.48 -3.15 20.79
CA ALA A 149 -7.69 -3.34 22.00
C ALA A 149 -8.00 -2.27 23.07
N GLY A 150 -6.97 -1.59 23.59
CA GLY A 150 -7.11 -0.53 24.60
C GLY A 150 -7.44 0.86 24.03
N ARG A 151 -7.84 0.99 22.76
CA ARG A 151 -8.06 2.31 22.12
C ARG A 151 -9.36 2.97 22.55
N CYS A 152 -10.43 2.20 22.50
CA CYS A 152 -11.77 2.62 22.84
C CYS A 152 -12.64 1.37 22.91
N ASP A 153 -13.78 1.49 23.59
CA ASP A 153 -14.77 0.43 23.64
C ASP A 153 -15.93 0.74 22.68
N PRO A 154 -16.15 -0.09 21.63
CA PRO A 154 -17.21 0.14 20.67
C PRO A 154 -18.61 -0.14 21.27
N TYR A 155 -18.72 -0.91 22.35
CA TYR A 155 -20.01 -1.32 22.93
C TYR A 155 -20.59 -0.29 23.90
N SER A 156 -19.77 0.66 24.36
CA SER A 156 -20.19 1.82 25.15
C SER A 156 -20.28 3.12 24.33
N HIS A 157 -20.30 3.02 23.00
CA HIS A 157 -20.18 4.15 22.07
C HIS A 157 -18.86 4.96 22.21
N GLY A 158 -17.86 4.41 22.91
CA GLY A 158 -16.58 5.06 23.17
C GLY A 158 -15.71 5.24 21.91
N CYS A 159 -15.95 4.45 20.87
CA CYS A 159 -15.21 4.53 19.61
C CYS A 159 -15.77 5.52 18.58
N THR A 160 -16.92 6.15 18.85
CA THR A 160 -17.56 7.07 17.89
C THR A 160 -16.71 8.30 17.58
N ASN A 161 -15.82 8.70 18.49
CA ASN A 161 -14.86 9.78 18.28
C ASN A 161 -13.87 9.51 17.13
N LEU A 162 -13.64 8.24 16.77
CA LEU A 162 -12.78 7.89 15.63
C LEU A 162 -13.31 8.41 14.30
N THR A 163 -14.60 8.76 14.21
CA THR A 163 -15.17 9.44 13.04
C THR A 163 -14.32 10.63 12.59
N ARG A 164 -13.83 11.45 13.54
CA ARG A 164 -13.03 12.64 13.21
C ARG A 164 -11.67 12.24 12.61
N ASP A 165 -11.05 11.22 13.19
CA ASP A 165 -9.75 10.73 12.74
C ASP A 165 -9.86 10.08 11.36
N ILE A 166 -10.89 9.27 11.13
CA ILE A 166 -11.18 8.66 9.82
C ILE A 166 -11.36 9.74 8.75
N LYS A 167 -12.20 10.75 9.01
CA LYS A 167 -12.41 11.88 8.09
C LYS A 167 -11.10 12.65 7.85
N SER A 168 -10.25 12.79 8.86
CA SER A 168 -8.93 13.44 8.73
C SER A 168 -7.98 12.63 7.84
N CYS A 169 -7.93 11.31 8.00
CA CYS A 169 -7.19 10.40 7.13
C CYS A 169 -7.66 10.50 5.67
N GLN A 170 -8.97 10.44 5.45
CA GLN A 170 -9.58 10.52 4.12
C GLN A 170 -9.31 11.88 3.45
N ALA A 171 -9.35 12.97 4.22
CA ALA A 171 -8.99 14.30 3.73
C ALA A 171 -7.50 14.41 3.36
N ALA A 172 -6.63 13.64 4.02
CA ALA A 172 -5.22 13.50 3.67
C ALA A 172 -4.97 12.53 2.49
N GLY A 173 -6.03 11.96 1.89
CA GLY A 173 -5.94 11.03 0.78
C GLY A 173 -5.67 9.57 1.19
N VAL A 174 -5.62 9.27 2.49
CA VAL A 174 -5.44 7.92 3.03
C VAL A 174 -6.76 7.17 2.99
N LYS A 175 -6.75 5.95 2.45
CA LYS A 175 -7.93 5.07 2.47
C LYS A 175 -8.01 4.34 3.79
N VAL A 176 -9.18 4.34 4.43
CA VAL A 176 -9.40 3.67 5.71
C VAL A 176 -10.35 2.50 5.49
N LEU A 177 -9.89 1.29 5.81
CA LEU A 177 -10.58 0.03 5.54
C LEU A 177 -10.94 -0.66 6.86
N LEU A 178 -12.06 -1.38 6.89
CA LEU A 178 -12.37 -2.29 8.00
C LEU A 178 -11.67 -3.63 7.74
N SER A 179 -10.82 -4.10 8.64
CA SER A 179 -10.26 -5.44 8.56
C SER A 179 -11.12 -6.43 9.34
N ILE A 180 -11.51 -7.52 8.68
CA ILE A 180 -12.26 -8.62 9.29
C ILE A 180 -11.35 -9.84 9.48
N GLY A 181 -11.48 -10.52 10.62
CA GLY A 181 -10.70 -11.71 10.97
C GLY A 181 -9.84 -11.51 12.22
N ARG A 182 -8.70 -12.22 12.29
CA ARG A 182 -7.69 -12.16 13.38
C ARG A 182 -8.24 -11.88 14.80
N GLY A 183 -9.21 -12.67 15.25
CA GLY A 183 -9.82 -12.57 16.59
C GLY A 183 -9.53 -13.74 17.52
N ALA A 184 -9.62 -13.50 18.83
CA ALA A 184 -9.61 -14.55 19.85
C ALA A 184 -10.88 -15.42 19.85
N ASN A 185 -11.98 -14.91 19.28
CA ASN A 185 -13.25 -15.61 19.14
C ASN A 185 -13.36 -16.24 17.75
N ALA A 186 -14.10 -17.34 17.64
CA ALA A 186 -14.31 -18.02 16.37
C ALA A 186 -15.13 -17.15 15.40
N TYR A 187 -14.61 -16.94 14.19
CA TYR A 187 -15.35 -16.40 13.05
C TYR A 187 -15.40 -17.46 11.95
N SER A 188 -16.56 -17.60 11.31
CA SER A 188 -16.75 -18.51 10.18
C SER A 188 -18.06 -18.19 9.49
N LEU A 189 -18.10 -18.34 8.17
CA LEU A 189 -19.32 -18.27 7.39
C LEU A 189 -19.82 -19.68 7.12
N VAL A 190 -21.06 -19.99 7.49
CA VAL A 190 -21.61 -21.36 7.40
C VAL A 190 -22.59 -21.54 6.24
N SER A 191 -22.93 -20.46 5.54
CA SER A 191 -23.76 -20.49 4.32
C SER A 191 -23.61 -19.19 3.54
N THR A 192 -24.04 -19.19 2.27
CA THR A 192 -24.19 -17.96 1.48
C THR A 192 -25.12 -16.94 2.14
N ALA A 193 -26.16 -17.39 2.85
CA ALA A 193 -27.06 -16.52 3.59
C ALA A 193 -26.38 -15.86 4.80
N ASP A 194 -25.42 -16.54 5.42
CA ASP A 194 -24.60 -16.01 6.52
C ASP A 194 -23.60 -14.97 5.99
N ALA A 195 -22.98 -15.24 4.84
CA ALA A 195 -22.15 -14.26 4.12
C ALA A 195 -22.96 -13.00 3.75
N ARG A 196 -24.21 -13.17 3.30
CA ARG A 196 -25.11 -12.05 3.01
C ARG A 196 -25.41 -11.22 4.27
N GLN A 197 -25.76 -11.87 5.37
CA GLN A 197 -26.02 -11.19 6.65
C GLN A 197 -24.82 -10.38 7.13
N LEU A 198 -23.61 -10.95 7.03
CA LEU A 198 -22.40 -10.21 7.36
C LEU A 198 -22.18 -9.02 6.41
N SER A 199 -22.40 -9.19 5.11
CA SER A 199 -22.26 -8.11 4.14
C SER A 199 -23.21 -6.93 4.43
N ASP A 200 -24.45 -7.23 4.84
CA ASP A 200 -25.47 -6.23 5.20
C ASP A 200 -25.07 -5.50 6.48
N TYR A 201 -24.61 -6.26 7.47
CA TYR A 201 -24.12 -5.68 8.72
C TYR A 201 -22.94 -4.72 8.47
N ILE A 202 -21.95 -5.13 7.66
CA ILE A 202 -20.79 -4.28 7.33
C ILE A 202 -21.25 -3.02 6.58
N TRP A 203 -22.17 -3.18 5.62
CA TRP A 203 -22.72 -2.08 4.84
C TRP A 203 -23.37 -1.02 5.75
N ASP A 204 -24.27 -1.45 6.63
CA ASP A 204 -25.06 -0.56 7.48
C ASP A 204 -24.28 0.06 8.64
N ASN A 205 -23.24 -0.64 9.14
CA ASN A 205 -22.51 -0.19 10.33
C ASN A 205 -21.19 0.52 10.04
N PHE A 206 -20.59 0.29 8.86
CA PHE A 206 -19.24 0.80 8.55
C PHE A 206 -19.11 1.47 7.17
N LEU A 207 -19.95 1.10 6.21
CA LEU A 207 -19.94 1.66 4.86
C LEU A 207 -21.11 2.61 4.66
N GLY A 208 -21.69 2.67 3.45
CA GLY A 208 -22.68 3.66 3.03
C GLY A 208 -24.12 3.35 3.44
N GLY A 209 -24.36 2.26 4.17
CA GLY A 209 -25.68 1.95 4.72
C GLY A 209 -26.00 2.77 5.97
N ASN A 210 -27.08 2.41 6.65
CA ASN A 210 -27.57 3.18 7.79
C ASN A 210 -27.84 2.29 9.00
N SER A 211 -27.32 2.69 10.16
CA SER A 211 -27.53 2.03 11.44
C SER A 211 -27.54 3.08 12.55
N PRO A 212 -28.44 2.98 13.55
CA PRO A 212 -28.46 3.91 14.67
C PRO A 212 -27.27 3.72 15.63
N THR A 213 -26.56 2.59 15.55
CA THR A 213 -25.52 2.19 16.50
C THR A 213 -24.20 1.86 15.81
N ARG A 214 -23.79 2.70 14.84
CA ARG A 214 -22.52 2.52 14.13
C ARG A 214 -21.33 2.57 15.10
N PRO A 215 -20.48 1.52 15.18
CA PRO A 215 -19.41 1.44 16.18
C PRO A 215 -18.39 2.58 16.10
N LEU A 216 -18.11 3.07 14.90
CA LEU A 216 -17.13 4.13 14.63
C LEU A 216 -17.77 5.52 14.44
N GLY A 217 -19.07 5.65 14.70
CA GLY A 217 -19.84 6.87 14.42
C GLY A 217 -20.29 6.98 12.95
N ASP A 218 -20.47 8.22 12.47
CA ASP A 218 -21.06 8.51 11.15
C ASP A 218 -20.07 8.39 9.98
N ALA A 219 -18.79 8.09 10.26
CA ALA A 219 -17.80 7.92 9.20
C ALA A 219 -18.12 6.72 8.30
N VAL A 220 -17.92 6.92 7.00
CA VAL A 220 -18.07 5.91 5.95
C VAL A 220 -16.68 5.47 5.51
N LEU A 221 -16.33 4.22 5.79
CA LEU A 221 -15.04 3.65 5.41
C LEU A 221 -14.92 3.50 3.89
N ASP A 222 -13.68 3.36 3.40
CA ASP A 222 -13.40 3.23 1.97
C ASP A 222 -13.61 1.80 1.44
N GLY A 223 -13.69 0.81 2.33
CA GLY A 223 -13.77 -0.60 1.93
C GLY A 223 -13.54 -1.59 3.06
N VAL A 224 -13.33 -2.84 2.67
CA VAL A 224 -13.20 -4.00 3.57
C VAL A 224 -11.94 -4.79 3.20
N ASP A 225 -11.19 -5.14 4.23
CA ASP A 225 -10.01 -6.00 4.17
C ASP A 225 -10.33 -7.39 4.74
N LEU A 226 -10.01 -8.44 3.99
CA LEU A 226 -10.19 -9.84 4.39
C LEU A 226 -8.86 -10.40 4.90
N ASP A 227 -8.71 -10.44 6.23
CA ASP A 227 -7.58 -11.03 6.94
C ASP A 227 -8.02 -12.32 7.67
N ILE A 228 -8.40 -13.31 6.86
CA ILE A 228 -8.97 -14.58 7.33
C ILE A 228 -7.84 -15.59 7.52
N GLU A 229 -7.60 -16.00 8.77
CA GLU A 229 -6.53 -16.93 9.14
C GLU A 229 -7.05 -18.15 9.94
N GLY A 230 -8.38 -18.34 9.97
CA GLY A 230 -9.03 -19.36 10.77
C GLY A 230 -10.48 -19.59 10.36
N GLY A 231 -11.13 -20.56 11.01
CA GLY A 231 -12.47 -20.99 10.64
C GLY A 231 -12.49 -21.84 9.36
N GLY A 232 -13.66 -21.91 8.71
CA GLY A 232 -13.83 -22.58 7.41
C GLY A 232 -13.51 -21.64 6.24
N PRO A 233 -13.07 -22.17 5.07
CA PRO A 233 -12.66 -21.37 3.91
C PRO A 233 -13.84 -20.96 3.00
N ASP A 234 -15.06 -21.37 3.33
CA ASP A 234 -16.21 -21.24 2.45
C ASP A 234 -16.90 -19.89 2.57
N HIS A 235 -17.58 -19.47 1.50
CA HIS A 235 -18.46 -18.30 1.41
C HIS A 235 -17.79 -16.91 1.50
N TYR A 236 -16.47 -16.81 1.62
CA TYR A 236 -15.79 -15.51 1.49
C TYR A 236 -15.83 -14.95 0.06
N ASP A 237 -16.00 -15.80 -0.95
CA ASP A 237 -16.25 -15.39 -2.33
C ASP A 237 -17.66 -14.82 -2.51
N ASP A 238 -18.66 -15.41 -1.86
CA ASP A 238 -20.02 -14.83 -1.79
C ASP A 238 -20.00 -13.48 -1.07
N LEU A 239 -19.31 -13.38 0.07
CA LEU A 239 -19.12 -12.12 0.80
C LEU A 239 -18.50 -11.03 -0.10
N ALA A 240 -17.44 -11.36 -0.84
CA ALA A 240 -16.78 -10.44 -1.77
C ALA A 240 -17.75 -9.96 -2.86
N ARG A 241 -18.57 -10.85 -3.44
CA ARG A 241 -19.59 -10.48 -4.44
C ARG A 241 -20.62 -9.52 -3.85
N PHE A 242 -21.17 -9.82 -2.66
CA PHE A 242 -22.17 -8.96 -2.03
C PHE A 242 -21.61 -7.59 -1.64
N LEU A 243 -20.38 -7.52 -1.12
CA LEU A 243 -19.74 -6.24 -0.80
C LEU A 243 -19.44 -5.43 -2.06
N SER A 244 -19.01 -6.08 -3.15
CA SER A 244 -18.78 -5.43 -4.44
C SER A 244 -20.07 -4.85 -5.02
N ASP A 245 -21.18 -5.57 -4.92
CA ASP A 245 -22.50 -5.14 -5.42
C ASP A 245 -22.95 -3.82 -4.79
N TYR A 246 -22.62 -3.54 -3.53
CA TYR A 246 -22.93 -2.25 -2.89
C TYR A 246 -22.25 -1.07 -3.58
N GLY A 247 -21.03 -1.27 -4.09
CA GLY A 247 -20.30 -0.26 -4.85
C GLY A 247 -20.96 0.11 -6.19
N THR A 248 -21.89 -0.70 -6.69
CA THR A 248 -22.67 -0.40 -7.91
C THR A 248 -23.96 0.38 -7.62
N ARG A 249 -24.39 0.43 -6.34
CA ARG A 249 -25.66 1.02 -5.91
C ARG A 249 -25.52 2.37 -5.21
N GLY A 250 -24.32 2.71 -4.75
CA GLY A 250 -24.02 3.97 -4.05
C GLY A 250 -23.11 4.91 -4.85
N ASP A 251 -22.89 6.11 -4.32
CA ASP A 251 -22.06 7.15 -4.94
C ASP A 251 -20.54 6.86 -4.83
N LYS A 252 -20.15 5.87 -4.02
CA LYS A 252 -18.76 5.52 -3.73
C LYS A 252 -18.55 4.01 -3.86
N ARG A 253 -17.58 3.62 -4.70
CA ARG A 253 -17.13 2.24 -4.84
C ARG A 253 -16.56 1.72 -3.52
N VAL A 254 -16.93 0.50 -3.14
CA VAL A 254 -16.36 -0.23 -2.01
C VAL A 254 -15.05 -0.88 -2.45
N LEU A 255 -13.93 -0.52 -1.81
CA LEU A 255 -12.64 -1.19 -2.03
C LEU A 255 -12.66 -2.56 -1.37
N LEU A 256 -12.14 -3.57 -2.07
CA LEU A 256 -11.94 -4.91 -1.51
C LEU A 256 -10.46 -5.22 -1.47
N THR A 257 -9.96 -5.56 -0.28
CA THR A 257 -8.57 -5.97 -0.07
C THR A 257 -8.49 -7.28 0.67
N ALA A 258 -7.35 -7.97 0.56
CA ALA A 258 -7.13 -9.23 1.25
C ALA A 258 -5.67 -9.37 1.71
N ALA A 259 -5.52 -10.08 2.83
CA ALA A 259 -4.25 -10.45 3.44
C ALA A 259 -4.05 -11.97 3.47
N PRO A 260 -3.92 -12.65 2.32
CA PRO A 260 -3.62 -14.07 2.32
C PRO A 260 -2.26 -14.35 2.97
N GLN A 261 -2.08 -15.54 3.52
CA GLN A 261 -0.75 -16.02 3.86
C GLN A 261 0.06 -16.29 2.58
N CYS A 262 1.40 -16.29 2.66
CA CYS A 262 2.22 -16.51 1.47
C CYS A 262 2.14 -17.91 0.81
N PRO A 263 1.74 -19.02 1.49
CA PRO A 263 1.54 -20.29 0.80
C PRO A 263 0.44 -20.17 -0.26
N TYR A 264 0.77 -20.58 -1.49
CA TYR A 264 -0.14 -20.47 -2.63
C TYR A 264 -0.72 -21.85 -3.03
N PRO A 265 -2.04 -21.97 -3.31
CA PRO A 265 -3.07 -20.96 -3.06
C PRO A 265 -3.38 -20.84 -1.55
N ASP A 266 -3.81 -19.66 -1.12
CA ASP A 266 -4.23 -19.45 0.27
C ASP A 266 -5.50 -20.27 0.60
N GLN A 267 -5.46 -20.95 1.75
CA GLN A 267 -6.50 -21.87 2.17
C GLN A 267 -7.84 -21.16 2.43
N TRP A 268 -7.83 -19.94 2.97
CA TRP A 268 -9.03 -19.27 3.49
C TRP A 268 -9.63 -18.30 2.48
N VAL A 269 -8.82 -17.43 1.88
CA VAL A 269 -9.29 -16.38 0.95
C VAL A 269 -9.03 -16.73 -0.51
N GLY A 270 -8.40 -17.88 -0.83
CA GLY A 270 -8.11 -18.27 -2.20
C GLY A 270 -9.32 -18.31 -3.13
N LYS A 271 -10.46 -18.85 -2.67
CA LYS A 271 -11.74 -18.83 -3.43
C LYS A 271 -12.24 -17.41 -3.68
N ALA A 272 -12.14 -16.53 -2.67
CA ALA A 272 -12.55 -15.14 -2.78
C ALA A 272 -11.68 -14.39 -3.79
N LEU A 273 -10.36 -14.57 -3.73
CA LEU A 273 -9.41 -13.98 -4.69
C LEU A 273 -9.67 -14.44 -6.13
N GLY A 274 -10.10 -15.70 -6.31
CA GLY A 274 -10.51 -16.25 -7.61
C GLY A 274 -11.70 -15.52 -8.28
N THR A 275 -12.43 -14.67 -7.56
CA THR A 275 -13.51 -13.84 -8.14
C THR A 275 -12.97 -12.70 -9.01
N GLY A 276 -11.72 -12.28 -8.82
CA GLY A 276 -11.13 -11.11 -9.51
C GLY A 276 -11.69 -9.76 -9.06
N LEU A 277 -12.40 -9.72 -7.91
CA LEU A 277 -13.04 -8.49 -7.40
C LEU A 277 -12.11 -7.63 -6.51
N PHE A 278 -10.94 -8.15 -6.14
CA PHE A 278 -10.04 -7.51 -5.17
C PHE A 278 -9.15 -6.44 -5.82
N ASP A 279 -9.12 -5.27 -5.20
CA ASP A 279 -8.32 -4.12 -5.63
C ASP A 279 -6.86 -4.22 -5.20
N TYR A 280 -6.63 -4.66 -3.98
CA TYR A 280 -5.30 -4.71 -3.37
C TYR A 280 -5.12 -6.02 -2.62
N VAL A 281 -4.00 -6.69 -2.84
CA VAL A 281 -3.66 -7.93 -2.14
C VAL A 281 -2.30 -7.76 -1.48
N TRP A 282 -2.26 -7.72 -0.15
CA TRP A 282 -1.02 -7.67 0.64
C TRP A 282 -0.71 -9.05 1.21
N VAL A 283 -0.01 -9.85 0.41
CA VAL A 283 0.37 -11.22 0.77
C VAL A 283 1.31 -11.19 1.97
N GLN A 284 1.02 -11.96 3.02
CA GLN A 284 1.79 -12.00 4.27
C GLN A 284 3.03 -12.90 4.12
N PHE A 285 4.20 -12.30 3.84
CA PHE A 285 5.49 -13.00 3.68
C PHE A 285 6.20 -13.21 5.01
N TYR A 286 5.47 -13.73 6.00
CA TYR A 286 5.96 -14.00 7.35
C TYR A 286 5.18 -15.13 8.01
N ASN A 287 5.69 -15.65 9.13
CA ASN A 287 5.17 -16.83 9.85
C ASN A 287 5.07 -18.12 9.00
N ASN A 288 5.70 -18.14 7.82
CA ASN A 288 5.60 -19.22 6.83
C ASN A 288 6.97 -19.45 6.18
N PRO A 289 7.86 -20.26 6.80
CA PRO A 289 9.20 -20.57 6.28
C PRO A 289 9.26 -20.94 4.78
N PRO A 290 8.32 -21.71 4.21
CA PRO A 290 8.39 -22.12 2.80
C PRO A 290 8.30 -20.99 1.77
N CYS A 291 7.84 -19.80 2.17
CA CYS A 291 7.59 -18.69 1.24
C CYS A 291 8.00 -17.32 1.78
N GLN A 292 8.57 -17.22 2.98
CA GLN A 292 9.06 -15.96 3.54
C GLN A 292 10.55 -15.72 3.27
N TYR A 293 11.06 -14.57 3.70
CA TYR A 293 12.48 -14.27 3.73
C TYR A 293 13.21 -15.04 4.84
N GLU A 294 14.40 -15.54 4.51
CA GLU A 294 15.38 -16.01 5.48
C GLU A 294 16.67 -15.21 5.31
N SER A 295 17.46 -15.06 6.38
CA SER A 295 18.62 -14.16 6.40
C SER A 295 19.60 -14.46 5.26
N GLY A 296 19.68 -13.55 4.28
CA GLY A 296 20.54 -13.67 3.10
C GLY A 296 19.99 -14.55 1.97
N ASP A 297 18.75 -15.05 2.08
CA ASP A 297 18.09 -15.85 1.05
C ASP A 297 16.72 -15.28 0.69
N THR A 298 16.57 -14.90 -0.58
CA THR A 298 15.34 -14.33 -1.15
C THR A 298 14.58 -15.32 -2.02
N ALA A 299 15.10 -16.54 -2.23
CA ALA A 299 14.57 -17.47 -3.23
C ALA A 299 13.12 -17.91 -2.94
N ASN A 300 12.82 -18.27 -1.69
CA ASN A 300 11.46 -18.69 -1.31
C ASN A 300 10.44 -17.56 -1.49
N LEU A 301 10.79 -16.35 -1.04
CA LEU A 301 9.97 -15.15 -1.21
C LEU A 301 9.76 -14.81 -2.68
N ASP A 302 10.82 -14.78 -3.48
CA ASP A 302 10.75 -14.47 -4.91
C ASP A 302 9.89 -15.48 -5.68
N ASN A 303 10.09 -16.78 -5.41
CA ASN A 303 9.28 -17.85 -6.01
C ASN A 303 7.80 -17.72 -5.67
N ALA A 304 7.48 -17.46 -4.40
CA ALA A 304 6.09 -17.27 -3.97
C ALA A 304 5.50 -15.96 -4.55
N TRP A 305 6.26 -14.86 -4.60
CA TRP A 305 5.83 -13.61 -5.21
C TRP A 305 5.44 -13.79 -6.69
N LYS A 306 6.24 -14.54 -7.46
CA LYS A 306 5.94 -14.88 -8.85
C LYS A 306 4.66 -15.70 -8.98
N GLN A 307 4.44 -16.68 -8.09
CA GLN A 307 3.20 -17.46 -8.07
C GLN A 307 1.97 -16.60 -7.79
N TRP A 308 2.06 -15.69 -6.81
CA TRP A 308 0.97 -14.78 -6.47
C TRP A 308 0.62 -13.81 -7.59
N THR A 309 1.63 -13.16 -8.17
CA THR A 309 1.45 -12.11 -9.18
C THR A 309 1.01 -12.65 -10.55
N SER A 310 1.32 -13.91 -10.86
CA SER A 310 0.85 -14.58 -12.09
C SER A 310 -0.42 -15.42 -11.89
N GLY A 311 -0.68 -15.89 -10.66
CA GLY A 311 -1.70 -16.90 -10.37
C GLY A 311 -3.12 -16.36 -10.18
N ILE A 312 -3.28 -15.09 -9.78
CA ILE A 312 -4.58 -14.46 -9.56
C ILE A 312 -4.68 -13.09 -10.22
N LYS A 313 -5.92 -12.66 -10.51
CA LYS A 313 -6.19 -11.31 -11.01
C LYS A 313 -6.48 -10.37 -9.84
N ALA A 314 -5.59 -9.42 -9.61
CA ALA A 314 -5.79 -8.29 -8.71
C ALA A 314 -5.22 -7.02 -9.36
N ASN A 315 -5.73 -5.84 -8.99
CA ASN A 315 -5.24 -4.59 -9.59
C ASN A 315 -3.81 -4.27 -9.12
N ASN A 316 -3.48 -4.55 -7.85
CA ASN A 316 -2.15 -4.31 -7.30
C ASN A 316 -1.81 -5.35 -6.22
N PHE A 317 -0.54 -5.77 -6.21
CA PHE A 317 0.03 -6.62 -5.16
C PHE A 317 0.98 -5.84 -4.26
N PHE A 318 0.97 -6.19 -2.98
CA PHE A 318 1.78 -5.61 -1.92
C PHE A 318 2.56 -6.71 -1.22
N LEU A 319 3.80 -6.42 -0.88
CA LEU A 319 4.64 -7.28 -0.05
C LEU A 319 4.31 -7.01 1.43
N GLY A 320 3.53 -7.89 2.07
CA GLY A 320 3.18 -7.81 3.48
C GLY A 320 4.33 -8.32 4.35
N LEU A 321 4.81 -7.47 5.27
CA LEU A 321 5.98 -7.75 6.13
C LEU A 321 5.73 -7.35 7.58
N PRO A 322 6.39 -8.00 8.55
CA PRO A 322 6.44 -7.52 9.92
C PRO A 322 7.26 -6.22 9.98
N ALA A 323 6.74 -5.21 10.69
CA ALA A 323 7.42 -3.91 10.82
C ALA A 323 8.63 -3.95 11.79
N ALA A 324 8.69 -4.98 12.65
CA ALA A 324 9.75 -5.20 13.62
C ALA A 324 9.96 -6.71 13.86
N PRO A 325 11.12 -7.15 14.37
CA PRO A 325 11.41 -8.57 14.62
C PRO A 325 10.42 -9.25 15.58
N ASP A 326 9.84 -8.50 16.51
CA ASP A 326 8.88 -8.96 17.52
C ASP A 326 7.42 -8.91 17.04
N ALA A 327 7.16 -8.36 15.86
CA ALA A 327 5.80 -8.26 15.31
C ALA A 327 5.30 -9.59 14.69
N ALA A 328 6.18 -10.55 14.45
CA ALA A 328 5.85 -11.87 13.92
C ALA A 328 6.81 -12.93 14.49
N GLY A 329 6.43 -14.21 14.42
CA GLY A 329 7.29 -15.31 14.87
C GLY A 329 8.48 -15.57 13.95
N SER A 330 8.38 -15.21 12.66
CA SER A 330 9.48 -15.29 11.69
C SER A 330 9.19 -14.45 10.43
N GLY A 331 10.18 -14.28 9.55
CA GLY A 331 10.02 -13.58 8.26
C GLY A 331 10.28 -12.06 8.28
N PHE A 332 10.77 -11.50 9.39
CA PHE A 332 11.22 -10.12 9.43
C PHE A 332 12.42 -9.91 8.49
N ILE A 333 12.40 -8.81 7.72
CA ILE A 333 13.46 -8.44 6.79
C ILE A 333 14.12 -7.14 7.29
N PRO A 334 15.42 -7.14 7.61
CA PRO A 334 16.15 -5.91 7.90
C PRO A 334 16.02 -4.90 6.76
N THR A 335 15.87 -3.62 7.07
CA THR A 335 15.66 -2.56 6.05
C THR A 335 16.77 -2.54 4.98
N GLY A 336 18.02 -2.84 5.36
CA GLY A 336 19.13 -2.96 4.41
C GLY A 336 18.89 -4.04 3.36
N ASP A 337 18.46 -5.23 3.79
CA ASP A 337 18.19 -6.36 2.89
C ASP A 337 16.91 -6.13 2.07
N LEU A 338 15.86 -5.58 2.69
CA LEU A 338 14.63 -5.24 1.99
C LEU A 338 14.90 -4.29 0.81
N THR A 339 15.70 -3.25 1.05
CA THR A 339 15.97 -2.22 0.05
C THR A 339 16.99 -2.64 -1.01
N SER A 340 18.01 -3.40 -0.63
CA SER A 340 19.11 -3.79 -1.54
C SER A 340 18.89 -5.12 -2.26
N GLN A 341 18.13 -6.05 -1.67
CA GLN A 341 17.96 -7.40 -2.21
C GLN A 341 16.52 -7.65 -2.66
N VAL A 342 15.52 -7.37 -1.81
CA VAL A 342 14.13 -7.78 -2.09
C VAL A 342 13.42 -6.85 -3.06
N LEU A 343 13.32 -5.55 -2.75
CA LEU A 343 12.57 -4.59 -3.59
C LEU A 343 13.05 -4.52 -5.05
N PRO A 344 14.37 -4.60 -5.36
CA PRO A 344 14.84 -4.65 -6.73
C PRO A 344 14.33 -5.88 -7.50
N LEU A 345 14.29 -7.05 -6.85
CA LEU A 345 13.80 -8.29 -7.46
C LEU A 345 12.32 -8.17 -7.85
N LEU A 346 11.49 -7.62 -6.96
CA LEU A 346 10.04 -7.51 -7.20
C LEU A 346 9.71 -6.52 -8.34
N LYS A 347 10.54 -5.49 -8.54
CA LYS A 347 10.35 -4.49 -9.61
C LYS A 347 10.77 -5.04 -10.98
N GLY A 348 11.83 -5.83 -11.05
CA GLY A 348 12.33 -6.41 -12.30
C GLY A 348 11.37 -7.38 -13.00
N LEU A 349 10.39 -7.91 -12.26
CA LEU A 349 9.39 -8.84 -12.80
C LEU A 349 8.28 -8.16 -13.63
N THR A 350 8.11 -6.85 -13.50
CA THR A 350 7.13 -6.10 -14.32
C THR A 350 7.66 -5.73 -15.72
N SER A 351 8.95 -5.96 -15.98
CA SER A 351 9.62 -5.63 -17.25
C SER A 351 10.04 -6.85 -18.08
N MET A 352 9.64 -8.07 -17.70
CA MET A 352 10.08 -9.31 -18.36
C MET A 352 8.95 -10.09 -19.07
N GLU A 353 7.77 -9.50 -19.22
CA GLU A 353 6.67 -10.08 -20.02
C GLU A 353 6.34 -9.21 -21.25
N GLU A 354 7.34 -9.01 -22.12
CA GLU A 354 7.09 -8.67 -23.54
C GLU A 354 7.15 -9.91 -24.43
#